data_AF-A0A7G4RK74-F1
#
_entry.id   AF-A0A7G4RK74-F1
#
_cell.length_a   1.000
_cell.length_b   1.000
_cell.length_c   1.000
_cell.angle_alpha   90.00
_cell.angle_beta   90.00
_cell.angle_gamma   90.00
#
_symmetry.space_group_name_H-M   'P 1'
#
loop_
_entity.id
_entity.type
_entity.pdbx_description
1 polymer ?
#
loop_
_entity_poly.entity_id
_entity_poly.type
_entity_poly.pdbx_seq_one_letter_code
_entity_poly.pdbx_strand_id
1 'polypeptide(L)'
;MLTKLTKLVGPIAYSNKATAFSRYALFQMRNKSQKLLTKDDEAKEEQPISLSPEPIEPEKMCSLKDASTEDTFELMFATKPGLPLPGMPIRHSAIALKNSKNGTFSVYGRQSPWDFSQWLRNGVTFHTQKDNEKRYLSKGYNFVGYPTGVSFTQPEINKFLDSADQLINQKQMCNMYQSNCYSYSTTALSFAIEALLERPHFDAKSISRIIDVLEEHPLQDHFSIGVRNNPVVVDKLTSVLSAVQKKTASLQAPSATDKQLYEKVDLLFTQLKNINPEEDKTTMGYK
;
A
#
# COMPACT_ATOMS: atom_id res chain seq x y z
N MET A 1 -40.84 -7.73 39.56
CA MET A 1 -40.36 -8.92 38.82
C MET A 1 -39.91 -8.50 37.43
N LEU A 2 -38.70 -8.94 37.07
CA LEU A 2 -38.02 -8.91 35.77
C LEU A 2 -37.84 -7.58 34.99
N THR A 3 -36.58 -7.17 35.03
CA THR A 3 -35.84 -6.25 34.16
C THR A 3 -35.25 -6.98 32.93
N LYS A 4 -34.83 -6.20 31.90
CA LYS A 4 -33.89 -6.50 30.78
C LYS A 4 -34.51 -7.16 29.54
N LEU A 5 -34.21 -6.80 28.27
CA LEU A 5 -33.03 -6.19 27.66
C LEU A 5 -33.41 -5.30 26.45
N THR A 6 -32.88 -4.07 26.40
CA THR A 6 -32.47 -3.42 25.15
C THR A 6 -31.08 -2.81 25.39
N LYS A 7 -30.03 -3.47 24.89
CA LYS A 7 -28.70 -2.84 24.79
C LYS A 7 -28.67 -2.08 23.47
N LEU A 8 -28.80 -0.76 23.58
CA LEU A 8 -28.39 0.19 22.54
C LEU A 8 -26.90 -0.05 22.23
N VAL A 9 -26.61 -0.43 20.99
CA VAL A 9 -25.27 -0.27 20.41
C VAL A 9 -25.18 1.19 19.98
N GLY A 10 -24.56 2.02 20.83
CA GLY A 10 -24.19 3.38 20.46
C GLY A 10 -23.01 3.37 19.47
N PRO A 11 -22.83 4.45 18.69
CA PRO A 11 -21.71 4.57 17.77
C PRO A 11 -20.39 4.59 18.54
N ILE A 12 -19.44 3.74 18.14
CA ILE A 12 -18.10 3.71 18.70
C ILE A 12 -17.40 5.01 18.31
N ALA A 13 -17.19 5.88 19.29
CA ALA A 13 -16.34 7.05 19.15
C ALA A 13 -14.91 6.60 18.80
N TYR A 14 -14.44 6.97 17.61
CA TYR A 14 -13.04 6.80 17.22
C TYR A 14 -12.16 7.70 18.09
N SER A 15 -11.58 7.12 19.13
CA SER A 15 -10.56 7.76 19.95
C SER A 15 -9.23 7.77 19.19
N ASN A 16 -8.68 8.97 18.96
CA ASN A 16 -7.36 9.22 18.36
C ASN A 16 -6.15 8.71 19.20
N LYS A 17 -6.36 7.84 20.18
CA LYS A 17 -5.32 7.31 21.07
C LYS A 17 -4.98 5.82 20.86
N ALA A 18 -5.49 5.20 19.80
CA ALA A 18 -5.12 3.83 19.45
C ALA A 18 -3.72 3.80 18.83
N THR A 19 -2.74 3.23 19.54
CA THR A 19 -1.39 2.97 19.03
C THR A 19 -1.45 1.97 17.87
N ALA A 20 -0.42 1.96 16.99
CA ALA A 20 -0.34 1.02 15.87
C ALA A 20 -0.54 -0.45 16.31
N PHE A 21 -0.10 -0.77 17.53
CA PHE A 21 -0.26 -2.08 18.15
C PHE A 21 -1.73 -2.43 18.48
N SER A 22 -2.54 -1.48 18.94
CA SER A 22 -3.95 -1.73 19.24
C SER A 22 -4.80 -1.89 17.97
N ARG A 23 -4.39 -1.26 16.87
CA ARG A 23 -5.03 -1.44 15.55
C ARG A 23 -4.71 -2.82 14.97
N TYR A 24 -3.46 -3.27 15.11
CA TYR A 24 -3.03 -4.62 14.75
C TYR A 24 -3.72 -5.73 15.56
N ALA A 25 -3.95 -5.51 16.87
CA ALA A 25 -4.70 -6.45 17.71
C ALA A 25 -6.18 -6.59 17.28
N LEU A 26 -6.81 -5.48 16.89
CA LEU A 26 -8.17 -5.49 16.34
C LEU A 26 -8.25 -6.24 14.99
N PHE A 27 -7.21 -6.14 14.15
CA PHE A 27 -7.09 -6.89 12.89
C PHE A 27 -6.99 -8.41 13.12
N GLN A 28 -6.15 -8.85 14.05
CA GLN A 28 -6.03 -10.26 14.45
C GLN A 28 -7.37 -10.82 14.98
N MET A 29 -8.16 -10.00 15.67
CA MET A 29 -9.48 -10.41 16.17
C MET A 29 -10.53 -10.51 15.05
N ARG A 30 -10.46 -9.65 14.02
CA ARG A 30 -11.40 -9.66 12.89
C ARG A 30 -11.17 -10.85 11.94
N ASN A 31 -9.94 -11.36 11.88
CA ASN A 31 -9.57 -12.52 11.05
C ASN A 31 -9.69 -13.89 11.76
N LYS A 32 -10.06 -13.93 13.05
CA LYS A 32 -10.42 -15.19 13.71
C LYS A 32 -11.87 -15.56 13.39
N SER A 33 -12.07 -16.19 12.24
CA SER A 33 -13.33 -16.86 11.93
C SER A 33 -13.60 -17.95 12.98
N GLN A 34 -14.81 -18.00 13.53
CA GLN A 34 -15.27 -19.08 14.40
C GLN A 34 -15.19 -20.40 13.63
N LYS A 35 -14.29 -21.30 14.06
CA LYS A 35 -14.26 -22.70 13.61
C LYS A 35 -15.61 -23.35 13.95
N LEU A 36 -16.51 -23.42 12.99
CA LEU A 36 -17.54 -24.47 12.98
C LEU A 36 -16.91 -25.69 12.30
N LEU A 37 -16.83 -26.78 13.07
CA LEU A 37 -16.39 -28.08 12.59
C LEU A 37 -17.34 -28.58 11.50
N THR A 38 -16.84 -28.72 10.28
CA THR A 38 -17.27 -29.79 9.37
C THR A 38 -16.02 -30.57 8.97
N LYS A 39 -16.08 -31.88 9.21
CA LYS A 39 -15.11 -32.86 8.73
C LYS A 39 -15.16 -32.89 7.20
N ASP A 40 -14.02 -33.22 6.61
CA ASP A 40 -13.79 -33.56 5.20
C ASP A 40 -13.35 -32.38 4.33
N ASP A 41 -12.04 -32.11 4.36
CA ASP A 41 -11.15 -32.20 3.19
C ASP A 41 -9.71 -31.86 3.66
N GLU A 42 -8.74 -32.72 3.34
CA GLU A 42 -7.32 -32.48 3.62
C GLU A 42 -6.81 -31.33 2.73
N ALA A 43 -7.08 -30.10 3.16
CA ALA A 43 -6.41 -28.92 2.63
C ALA A 43 -4.94 -28.98 3.05
N LYS A 44 -4.02 -29.03 2.07
CA LYS A 44 -2.60 -28.74 2.29
C LYS A 44 -2.50 -27.47 3.14
N GLU A 45 -1.91 -27.58 4.33
CA GLU A 45 -1.68 -26.44 5.21
C GLU A 45 -0.88 -25.37 4.43
N GLU A 46 -1.56 -24.30 4.02
CA GLU A 46 -0.88 -23.08 3.58
C GLU A 46 0.00 -22.61 4.73
N GLN A 47 1.32 -22.49 4.50
CA GLN A 47 2.20 -21.90 5.50
C GLN A 47 1.67 -20.53 5.91
N PRO A 48 1.62 -20.23 7.23
CA PRO A 48 1.10 -18.95 7.70
C PRO A 48 1.97 -17.81 7.17
N ILE A 49 1.38 -16.98 6.32
CA ILE A 49 2.01 -15.76 5.81
C ILE A 49 2.15 -14.79 6.99
N SER A 50 3.40 -14.46 7.33
CA SER A 50 3.70 -13.44 8.34
C SER A 50 3.40 -12.06 7.78
N LEU A 51 2.27 -11.48 8.18
CA LEU A 51 1.88 -10.10 7.81
C LEU A 51 2.50 -9.05 8.75
N SER A 52 3.46 -9.42 9.58
CA SER A 52 4.11 -8.51 10.54
C SER A 52 5.11 -7.59 9.82
N PRO A 53 5.18 -6.30 10.20
CA PRO A 53 6.20 -5.39 9.66
C PRO A 53 7.62 -5.94 9.87
N GLU A 54 8.46 -5.84 8.84
CA GLU A 54 9.82 -6.38 8.83
C GLU A 54 10.85 -5.27 8.58
N PRO A 55 11.85 -5.11 9.46
CA PRO A 55 13.00 -4.24 9.19
C PRO A 55 13.78 -4.72 7.97
N ILE A 56 14.08 -3.82 7.05
CA ILE A 56 14.89 -4.10 5.87
C ILE A 56 16.33 -3.64 6.17
N GLU A 57 17.17 -4.61 6.49
CA GLU A 57 18.58 -4.34 6.79
C GLU A 57 19.37 -3.98 5.52
N PRO A 58 20.18 -2.91 5.53
CA PRO A 58 20.94 -2.46 4.34
C PRO A 58 21.81 -3.54 3.70
N GLU A 59 22.40 -4.44 4.50
CA GLU A 59 23.23 -5.55 4.04
C GLU A 59 22.45 -6.62 3.28
N LYS A 60 21.13 -6.73 3.51
CA LYS A 60 20.25 -7.65 2.78
C LYS A 60 19.71 -7.05 1.49
N MET A 61 19.99 -5.77 1.22
CA MET A 61 19.48 -5.11 0.03
C MET A 61 20.34 -5.43 -1.20
N CYS A 62 19.69 -5.73 -2.33
CA CYS A 62 20.32 -6.02 -3.61
C CYS A 62 19.60 -5.32 -4.76
N SER A 63 20.14 -5.44 -5.97
CA SER A 63 19.42 -5.03 -7.18
C SER A 63 18.55 -6.17 -7.68
N LEU A 64 17.35 -5.85 -8.18
CA LEU A 64 16.51 -6.83 -8.86
C LEU A 64 17.18 -7.38 -10.12
N LYS A 65 18.13 -6.64 -10.70
CA LYS A 65 18.93 -7.07 -11.86
C LYS A 65 19.88 -8.23 -11.53
N ASP A 66 20.22 -8.41 -10.25
CA ASP A 66 21.16 -9.43 -9.80
C ASP A 66 20.46 -10.77 -9.49
N ALA A 67 19.12 -10.79 -9.55
CA ALA A 67 18.32 -11.97 -9.22
C ALA A 67 18.01 -12.83 -10.46
N SER A 68 17.72 -14.11 -10.22
CA SER A 68 17.34 -15.04 -11.28
C SER A 68 15.93 -14.72 -11.80
N THR A 69 15.68 -14.98 -13.08
CA THR A 69 14.34 -14.87 -13.68
C THR A 69 13.34 -15.87 -13.10
N GLU A 70 13.83 -16.95 -12.49
CA GLU A 70 13.02 -17.97 -11.81
C GLU A 70 12.67 -17.60 -10.36
N ASP A 71 13.31 -16.56 -9.80
CA ASP A 71 13.03 -16.14 -8.43
C ASP A 71 11.65 -15.46 -8.35
N THR A 72 10.96 -15.70 -7.23
CA THR A 72 9.72 -15.02 -6.88
C THR A 72 9.94 -14.06 -5.71
N PHE A 73 9.26 -12.93 -5.74
CA PHE A 73 9.43 -11.89 -4.73
C PHE A 73 8.09 -11.54 -4.11
N GLU A 74 8.04 -11.55 -2.79
CA GLU A 74 6.94 -11.00 -2.03
C GLU A 74 6.94 -9.47 -2.14
N LEU A 75 5.80 -8.92 -2.56
CA LEU A 75 5.55 -7.49 -2.63
C LEU A 75 5.28 -6.93 -1.24
N MET A 76 5.94 -5.81 -0.92
CA MET A 76 5.76 -5.08 0.32
C MET A 76 5.68 -3.58 0.05
N PHE A 77 4.90 -2.87 0.85
CA PHE A 77 5.01 -1.42 0.94
C PHE A 77 6.10 -1.08 1.97
N ALA A 78 7.05 -0.22 1.65
CA ALA A 78 8.14 0.10 2.56
C ALA A 78 8.11 1.56 2.97
N THR A 79 8.36 1.85 4.24
CA THR A 79 8.53 3.23 4.73
C THR A 79 9.84 3.37 5.48
N LYS A 80 10.47 4.54 5.40
CA LYS A 80 11.56 4.90 6.30
C LYS A 80 11.26 6.27 6.92
N PRO A 81 11.71 6.53 8.16
CA PRO A 81 11.75 7.91 8.63
C PRO A 81 12.63 8.70 7.66
N GLY A 82 12.17 9.84 7.17
CA GLY A 82 13.05 10.77 6.47
C GLY A 82 13.60 11.80 7.46
N LEU A 83 13.96 12.98 6.95
CA LEU A 83 14.67 13.98 7.73
C LEU A 83 13.86 14.37 8.97
N PRO A 84 14.48 14.37 10.17
CA PRO A 84 13.83 14.74 11.42
C PRO A 84 13.66 16.25 11.49
N LEU A 85 12.81 16.82 10.64
CA LEU A 85 12.42 18.22 10.72
C LEU A 85 11.40 18.38 11.87
N PRO A 86 11.66 19.25 12.86
CA PRO A 86 10.71 19.54 13.93
C PRO A 86 9.35 19.98 13.36
N GLY A 87 8.29 19.27 13.73
CA GLY A 87 6.91 19.58 13.30
C GLY A 87 6.45 18.95 11.98
N MET A 88 7.35 18.43 11.13
CA MET A 88 7.00 17.74 9.88
C MET A 88 8.05 16.66 9.53
N PRO A 89 8.02 15.48 10.17
CA PRO A 89 8.92 14.39 9.79
C PRO A 89 8.61 13.96 8.36
N ILE A 90 9.46 14.30 7.39
CA ILE A 90 9.25 13.87 6.00
C ILE A 90 9.36 12.36 5.99
N ARG A 91 8.27 11.62 5.80
CA ARG A 91 8.33 10.16 5.65
C ARG A 91 8.57 9.83 4.18
N HIS A 92 9.40 8.83 3.94
CA HIS A 92 9.66 8.32 2.60
C HIS A 92 9.00 6.96 2.44
N SER A 93 8.48 6.68 1.25
CA SER A 93 7.95 5.37 0.90
C SER A 93 8.54 4.84 -0.40
N ALA A 94 8.56 3.51 -0.48
CA ALA A 94 9.06 2.76 -1.61
C ALA A 94 8.29 1.44 -1.74
N ILE A 95 8.52 0.73 -2.83
CA ILE A 95 8.17 -0.69 -2.96
C ILE A 95 9.37 -1.53 -2.52
N ALA A 96 9.13 -2.49 -1.64
CA ALA A 96 10.11 -3.51 -1.30
C ALA A 96 9.69 -4.87 -1.86
N LEU A 97 10.67 -5.65 -2.29
CA LEU A 97 10.51 -6.95 -2.93
C LEU A 97 11.42 -7.94 -2.22
N LYS A 98 10.83 -8.83 -1.44
CA LYS A 98 11.58 -9.85 -0.67
C LYS A 98 11.70 -11.12 -1.50
N ASN A 99 12.92 -11.49 -1.87
CA ASN A 99 13.19 -12.72 -2.60
C ASN A 99 12.87 -13.94 -1.71
N SER A 100 11.97 -14.79 -2.18
CA SER A 100 11.46 -15.94 -1.42
C SER A 100 12.52 -17.01 -1.13
N LYS A 101 13.58 -17.07 -1.93
CA LYS A 101 14.62 -18.11 -1.86
C LYS A 101 15.72 -17.77 -0.86
N ASN A 102 16.18 -16.51 -0.84
CA ASN A 102 17.34 -16.10 -0.06
C ASN A 102 17.06 -14.98 0.95
N GLY A 103 15.82 -14.46 1.00
CA GLY A 103 15.40 -13.40 1.93
C GLY A 103 16.04 -12.04 1.71
N THR A 104 16.70 -11.81 0.55
CA THR A 104 17.23 -10.50 0.16
C THR A 104 16.10 -9.57 -0.29
N PHE A 105 16.35 -8.26 -0.21
CA PHE A 105 15.36 -7.24 -0.54
C PHE A 105 15.82 -6.39 -1.73
N SER A 106 14.93 -6.15 -2.68
CA SER A 106 15.09 -5.06 -3.64
C SER A 106 14.10 -3.95 -3.31
N VAL A 107 14.58 -2.74 -3.05
CA VAL A 107 13.72 -1.61 -2.66
C VAL A 107 13.81 -0.52 -3.72
N TYR A 108 12.68 -0.18 -4.32
CA TYR A 108 12.57 0.83 -5.38
C TYR A 108 11.61 1.93 -4.98
N GLY A 109 12.11 3.16 -5.01
CA GLY A 109 11.35 4.34 -4.69
C GLY A 109 11.58 5.44 -5.71
N ARG A 110 10.90 6.55 -5.48
CA ARG A 110 11.13 7.79 -6.21
C ARG A 110 12.42 8.43 -5.69
N GLN A 111 13.38 8.71 -6.57
CA GLN A 111 14.62 9.38 -6.17
C GLN A 111 14.32 10.72 -5.48
N SER A 112 14.89 10.93 -4.29
CA SER A 112 14.84 12.23 -3.60
C SER A 112 15.83 13.22 -4.26
N PRO A 113 15.47 14.50 -4.42
CA PRO A 113 16.38 15.53 -4.91
C PRO A 113 17.42 15.87 -3.84
N TRP A 114 18.59 16.34 -4.26
CA TRP A 114 19.69 16.69 -3.34
C TRP A 114 19.86 18.21 -3.11
N ASP A 115 18.96 19.06 -3.61
CA ASP A 115 19.11 20.53 -3.52
C ASP A 115 18.02 21.19 -2.65
N PHE A 116 18.35 21.38 -1.37
CA PHE A 116 17.49 21.98 -0.35
C PHE A 116 17.20 23.47 -0.57
N SER A 117 18.04 24.18 -1.34
CA SER A 117 17.94 25.65 -1.50
C SER A 117 16.72 26.07 -2.33
N GLN A 118 16.27 25.20 -3.25
CA GLN A 118 15.10 25.44 -4.10
C GLN A 118 13.78 25.04 -3.44
N TRP A 119 13.83 24.17 -2.42
CA TRP A 119 12.63 23.68 -1.71
C TRP A 119 11.88 24.79 -0.98
N LEU A 120 12.62 25.76 -0.45
CA LEU A 120 12.09 26.87 0.34
C LEU A 120 11.40 27.96 -0.50
N ARG A 121 11.70 28.05 -1.80
CA ARG A 121 11.23 29.15 -2.67
C ARG A 121 10.00 28.81 -3.50
N ASN A 122 9.93 27.59 -4.05
CA ASN A 122 8.91 27.17 -5.02
C ASN A 122 8.19 25.87 -4.62
N GLY A 123 8.53 25.30 -3.45
CA GLY A 123 8.33 23.89 -3.18
C GLY A 123 9.36 23.01 -3.89
N VAL A 124 9.54 21.79 -3.38
CA VAL A 124 10.25 20.67 -4.00
C VAL A 124 9.63 20.48 -5.40
N THR A 125 10.30 20.80 -6.52
CA THR A 125 9.82 20.57 -7.91
C THR A 125 10.97 20.18 -8.85
N PHE A 126 11.02 18.92 -9.28
CA PHE A 126 12.00 18.39 -10.25
C PHE A 126 11.48 17.10 -10.85
N HIS A 127 12.00 16.75 -12.01
CA HIS A 127 11.83 15.41 -12.53
C HIS A 127 12.68 14.44 -11.71
N THR A 128 12.09 13.28 -11.44
CA THR A 128 12.71 12.18 -10.71
C THR A 128 12.69 10.96 -11.59
N GLN A 129 13.39 9.93 -11.15
CA GLN A 129 13.28 8.59 -11.69
C GLN A 129 13.08 7.60 -10.57
N LYS A 130 12.57 6.42 -10.92
CA LYS A 130 12.65 5.23 -10.11
C LYS A 130 14.11 4.85 -9.97
N ASP A 131 14.55 4.61 -8.75
CA ASP A 131 15.89 4.06 -8.51
C ASP A 131 15.89 3.10 -7.33
N ASN A 132 16.93 2.29 -7.24
CA ASN A 132 17.15 1.40 -6.12
C ASN A 132 17.59 2.21 -4.88
N GLU A 133 16.79 2.13 -3.83
CA GLU A 133 16.96 2.88 -2.59
C GLU A 133 18.22 2.50 -1.80
N LYS A 134 18.87 1.36 -2.11
CA LYS A 134 20.14 0.96 -1.49
C LYS A 134 21.20 2.06 -1.57
N ARG A 135 21.19 2.85 -2.64
CA ARG A 135 22.16 3.94 -2.88
C ARG A 135 21.94 5.14 -1.95
N TYR A 136 20.78 5.24 -1.32
CA TYR A 136 20.32 6.42 -0.57
C TYR A 136 20.06 6.12 0.91
N LEU A 137 20.53 4.97 1.40
CA LEU A 137 20.40 4.60 2.79
C LEU A 137 21.58 5.14 3.60
N SER A 138 21.26 6.00 4.56
CA SER A 138 22.17 6.40 5.63
C SER A 138 22.02 5.48 6.83
N LYS A 139 23.11 5.28 7.57
CA LYS A 139 23.13 4.45 8.78
C LYS A 139 22.11 4.98 9.80
N GLY A 140 21.19 4.14 10.23
CA GLY A 140 20.13 4.49 11.20
C GLY A 140 18.79 4.93 10.59
N TYR A 141 18.68 4.99 9.25
CA TYR A 141 17.44 5.32 8.52
C TYR A 141 16.98 4.15 7.64
N ASN A 142 16.76 3.00 8.28
CA ASN A 142 16.36 1.77 7.60
C ASN A 142 14.87 1.80 7.19
N PHE A 143 14.53 1.05 6.14
CA PHE A 143 13.14 0.81 5.80
C PHE A 143 12.51 -0.21 6.74
N VAL A 144 11.20 -0.07 6.95
CA VAL A 144 10.31 -1.08 7.47
C VAL A 144 9.37 -1.47 6.33
N GLY A 145 9.39 -2.74 5.95
CA GLY A 145 8.49 -3.33 4.96
C GLY A 145 7.21 -3.84 5.60
N TYR A 146 6.08 -3.59 4.95
CA TYR A 146 4.75 -4.06 5.27
C TYR A 146 4.35 -5.11 4.23
N PRO A 147 4.46 -6.41 4.56
CA PRO A 147 4.25 -7.50 3.62
C PRO A 147 2.79 -7.58 3.17
N THR A 148 2.59 -7.75 1.86
CA THR A 148 1.28 -8.06 1.29
C THR A 148 0.99 -9.56 1.31
N GLY A 149 2.00 -10.42 1.46
CA GLY A 149 1.82 -11.87 1.28
C GLY A 149 1.62 -12.30 -0.17
N VAL A 150 1.83 -11.39 -1.15
CA VAL A 150 1.61 -11.65 -2.57
C VAL A 150 2.95 -11.70 -3.29
N SER A 151 3.17 -12.77 -4.05
CA SER A 151 4.41 -12.97 -4.81
C SER A 151 4.25 -12.66 -6.30
N PHE A 152 5.30 -12.08 -6.87
CA PHE A 152 5.42 -11.76 -8.28
C PHE A 152 6.74 -12.26 -8.85
N THR A 153 6.74 -12.53 -10.14
CA THR A 153 7.93 -12.83 -10.93
C THR A 153 8.66 -11.54 -11.31
N GLN A 154 9.95 -11.63 -11.63
CA GLN A 154 10.75 -10.48 -12.07
C GLN A 154 10.14 -9.72 -13.27
N PRO A 155 9.58 -10.38 -14.31
CA PRO A 155 8.91 -9.67 -15.41
C PRO A 155 7.67 -8.87 -14.99
N GLU A 156 6.82 -9.44 -14.15
CA GLU A 156 5.65 -8.73 -13.60
C GLU A 156 6.10 -7.49 -12.80
N ILE A 157 7.15 -7.67 -11.99
CA ILE A 157 7.73 -6.60 -11.18
C ILE A 157 8.25 -5.46 -12.04
N ASN A 158 9.09 -5.77 -13.03
CA ASN A 158 9.61 -4.73 -13.93
C ASN A 158 8.45 -4.01 -14.63
N LYS A 159 7.44 -4.75 -15.11
CA LYS A 159 6.26 -4.16 -15.76
C LYS A 159 5.54 -3.16 -14.86
N PHE A 160 5.19 -3.53 -13.62
CA PHE A 160 4.46 -2.60 -12.75
C PHE A 160 5.33 -1.43 -12.24
N LEU A 161 6.62 -1.67 -11.97
CA LEU A 161 7.53 -0.60 -11.52
C LEU A 161 7.81 0.42 -12.63
N ASP A 162 7.98 -0.03 -13.87
CA ASP A 162 8.24 0.84 -15.02
C ASP A 162 6.98 1.61 -15.44
N SER A 163 5.81 0.97 -15.35
CA SER A 163 4.53 1.65 -15.58
C SER A 163 4.28 2.77 -14.57
N ALA A 164 4.61 2.54 -13.29
CA ALA A 164 4.55 3.57 -12.26
C ALA A 164 5.56 4.70 -12.48
N ASP A 165 6.78 4.36 -12.93
CA ASP A 165 7.83 5.33 -13.23
C ASP A 165 7.42 6.27 -14.38
N GLN A 166 6.89 5.69 -15.46
CA GLN A 166 6.38 6.44 -16.60
C GLN A 166 5.19 7.34 -16.23
N LEU A 167 4.30 6.87 -15.34
CA LEU A 167 3.10 7.63 -14.98
C LEU A 167 3.41 8.78 -14.01
N ILE A 168 4.30 8.55 -13.06
CA ILE A 168 4.56 9.49 -11.95
C ILE A 168 5.89 10.21 -12.12
N ASN A 169 7.01 9.49 -12.13
CA ASN A 169 8.32 10.11 -12.01
C ASN A 169 8.74 10.85 -13.29
N GLN A 170 8.49 10.26 -14.45
CA GLN A 170 8.85 10.84 -15.75
C GLN A 170 7.91 11.97 -16.17
N LYS A 171 6.60 11.84 -15.89
CA LYS A 171 5.58 12.81 -16.34
C LYS A 171 5.29 13.93 -15.35
N GLN A 172 5.48 13.72 -14.05
CA GLN A 172 5.09 14.68 -13.03
C GLN A 172 6.29 15.20 -12.26
N MET A 173 6.32 16.51 -12.05
CA MET A 173 7.29 17.14 -11.16
C MET A 173 7.03 16.69 -9.72
N CYS A 174 8.08 16.17 -9.07
CA CYS A 174 8.00 15.75 -7.68
C CYS A 174 7.70 16.95 -6.81
N ASN A 175 6.60 16.94 -6.07
CA ASN A 175 6.29 17.92 -5.05
C ASN A 175 5.50 17.29 -3.90
N MET A 176 5.67 17.85 -2.69
CA MET A 176 5.09 17.27 -1.48
C MET A 176 3.56 17.26 -1.46
N TYR A 177 2.92 18.16 -2.20
CA TYR A 177 1.47 18.37 -2.18
C TYR A 177 0.71 17.46 -3.14
N GLN A 178 1.26 17.18 -4.33
CA GLN A 178 0.58 16.54 -5.45
C GLN A 178 1.35 15.37 -6.05
N SER A 179 2.65 15.18 -5.83
CA SER A 179 3.38 14.10 -6.51
C SER A 179 4.64 13.76 -5.74
N ASN A 180 4.52 12.88 -4.73
CA ASN A 180 5.60 12.55 -3.81
C ASN A 180 5.98 11.06 -3.91
N CYS A 181 6.78 10.56 -2.98
CA CYS A 181 7.23 9.16 -2.94
C CYS A 181 6.06 8.18 -2.70
N TYR A 182 5.02 8.63 -1.99
CA TYR A 182 3.79 7.86 -1.79
C TYR A 182 3.00 7.76 -3.09
N SER A 183 2.93 8.83 -3.89
CA SER A 183 2.30 8.78 -5.21
C SER A 183 2.89 7.66 -6.07
N TYR A 184 4.23 7.54 -6.12
CA TYR A 184 4.90 6.47 -6.87
C TYR A 184 4.56 5.08 -6.32
N SER A 185 4.72 4.87 -5.01
CA SER A 185 4.52 3.56 -4.39
C SER A 185 3.06 3.11 -4.46
N THR A 186 2.10 4.01 -4.26
CA THR A 186 0.66 3.74 -4.47
C THR A 186 0.38 3.34 -5.91
N THR A 187 0.90 4.09 -6.89
CA THR A 187 0.72 3.76 -8.31
C THR A 187 1.32 2.40 -8.65
N ALA A 188 2.48 2.05 -8.10
CA ALA A 188 3.08 0.72 -8.30
C ALA A 188 2.21 -0.40 -7.71
N LEU A 189 1.62 -0.23 -6.52
CA LEU A 189 0.65 -1.18 -5.96
C LEU A 189 -0.61 -1.30 -6.83
N SER A 190 -1.11 -0.20 -7.40
CA SER A 190 -2.23 -0.25 -8.35
C SER A 190 -1.90 -1.06 -9.60
N PHE A 191 -0.70 -0.90 -10.17
CA PHE A 191 -0.25 -1.72 -11.31
C PHE A 191 0.03 -3.18 -10.91
N ALA A 192 0.42 -3.45 -9.66
CA ALA A 192 0.54 -4.82 -9.16
C ALA A 192 -0.82 -5.54 -9.09
N ILE A 193 -1.90 -4.83 -8.71
CA ILE A 193 -3.27 -5.37 -8.79
C ILE A 193 -3.65 -5.66 -10.24
N GLU A 194 -3.31 -4.79 -11.20
CA GLU A 194 -3.55 -5.07 -12.62
C GLU A 194 -2.81 -6.31 -13.10
N ALA A 195 -1.56 -6.49 -12.69
CA ALA A 195 -0.80 -7.70 -13.00
C ALA A 195 -1.51 -8.96 -12.46
N LEU A 196 -2.13 -8.91 -11.27
CA LEU A 196 -2.94 -10.02 -10.75
C LEU A 196 -4.21 -10.26 -11.58
N LEU A 197 -4.86 -9.21 -12.08
CA LEU A 197 -6.05 -9.33 -12.94
C LEU A 197 -5.74 -9.93 -14.31
N GLU A 198 -4.51 -9.75 -14.81
CA GLU A 198 -4.02 -10.32 -16.07
C GLU A 198 -3.62 -11.81 -15.95
N ARG A 199 -3.46 -12.34 -14.73
CA ARG A 199 -3.13 -13.75 -14.53
C ARG A 199 -4.26 -14.67 -15.03
N PRO A 200 -3.94 -15.89 -15.50
CA PRO A 200 -4.95 -16.85 -15.95
C PRO A 200 -5.98 -17.21 -14.87
N HIS A 201 -5.56 -17.23 -13.61
CA HIS A 201 -6.39 -17.54 -12.46
C HIS A 201 -6.65 -16.27 -11.64
N PHE A 202 -7.93 -15.99 -11.42
CA PHE A 202 -8.34 -14.88 -10.57
C PHE A 202 -8.11 -15.21 -9.10
N ASP A 203 -7.28 -14.42 -8.43
CA ASP A 203 -6.95 -14.59 -7.02
C ASP A 203 -7.46 -13.40 -6.19
N ALA A 204 -8.69 -13.52 -5.72
CA ALA A 204 -9.33 -12.49 -4.90
C ALA A 204 -8.59 -12.24 -3.58
N LYS A 205 -7.97 -13.28 -3.00
CA LYS A 205 -7.27 -13.19 -1.71
C LYS A 205 -6.02 -12.33 -1.84
N SER A 206 -5.23 -12.54 -2.90
CA SER A 206 -4.04 -11.72 -3.18
C SER A 206 -4.40 -10.26 -3.47
N ILE A 207 -5.42 -10.00 -4.29
CA ILE A 207 -5.88 -8.63 -4.56
C ILE A 207 -6.33 -7.95 -3.26
N SER A 208 -7.13 -8.64 -2.45
CA SER A 208 -7.64 -8.14 -1.17
C SER A 208 -6.51 -7.72 -0.22
N ARG A 209 -5.42 -8.49 -0.17
CA ARG A 209 -4.26 -8.19 0.68
C ARG A 209 -3.46 -6.97 0.21
N ILE A 210 -3.32 -6.75 -1.10
CA ILE A 210 -2.69 -5.53 -1.61
C ILE A 210 -3.55 -4.31 -1.26
N ILE A 211 -4.88 -4.44 -1.36
CA ILE A 211 -5.82 -3.39 -0.97
C ILE A 211 -5.72 -3.09 0.54
N ASP A 212 -5.62 -4.12 1.40
CA ASP A 212 -5.43 -3.92 2.84
C ASP A 212 -4.19 -3.06 3.13
N VAL A 213 -3.06 -3.37 2.50
CA VAL A 213 -1.82 -2.59 2.65
C VAL A 213 -1.98 -1.16 2.11
N LEU A 214 -2.67 -0.98 0.97
CA LEU A 214 -2.97 0.34 0.40
C LEU A 214 -3.80 1.20 1.38
N GLU A 215 -4.86 0.62 1.94
CA GLU A 215 -5.74 1.30 2.89
C GLU A 215 -4.99 1.65 4.17
N GLU A 216 -4.24 0.72 4.76
CA GLU A 216 -3.60 0.94 6.06
C GLU A 216 -2.44 1.94 6.01
N HIS A 217 -1.73 2.01 4.88
CA HIS A 217 -0.50 2.78 4.78
C HIS A 217 -0.63 4.01 3.89
N PRO A 218 -0.48 3.93 2.56
CA PRO A 218 -0.36 5.13 1.75
C PRO A 218 -1.64 5.95 1.61
N LEU A 219 -2.79 5.45 2.07
CA LEU A 219 -4.07 6.16 2.00
C LEU A 219 -4.55 6.76 3.32
N GLN A 220 -3.97 6.44 4.47
CA GLN A 220 -4.50 6.87 5.78
C GLN A 220 -3.53 7.73 6.61
N ASP A 221 -2.23 7.74 6.30
CA ASP A 221 -1.29 8.57 7.05
C ASP A 221 -1.30 10.05 6.61
N HIS A 222 -0.74 10.94 7.43
CA HIS A 222 -0.70 12.38 7.14
C HIS A 222 0.05 12.74 5.84
N PHE A 223 0.75 11.79 5.22
CA PHE A 223 1.51 11.99 3.99
C PHE A 223 0.79 11.43 2.75
N SER A 224 -0.39 10.81 2.94
CA SER A 224 -1.32 10.44 1.87
C SER A 224 -1.88 11.64 1.10
N ILE A 225 -1.66 12.87 1.59
CA ILE A 225 -2.09 14.12 0.94
C ILE A 225 -1.59 14.16 -0.51
N GLY A 226 -0.32 13.82 -0.77
CA GLY A 226 0.23 13.76 -2.12
C GLY A 226 -0.36 12.65 -3.01
N VAL A 227 -1.01 11.65 -2.43
CA VAL A 227 -1.77 10.63 -3.17
C VAL A 227 -3.15 11.17 -3.50
N ARG A 228 -3.87 11.69 -2.50
CA ARG A 228 -5.26 12.17 -2.61
C ARG A 228 -5.40 13.41 -3.48
N ASN A 229 -4.39 14.29 -3.50
CA ASN A 229 -4.38 15.51 -4.30
C ASN A 229 -3.83 15.29 -5.72
N ASN A 230 -3.38 14.07 -6.05
CA ASN A 230 -2.88 13.75 -7.37
C ASN A 230 -3.99 13.10 -8.21
N PRO A 231 -4.63 13.84 -9.13
CA PRO A 231 -5.72 13.29 -9.93
C PRO A 231 -5.26 12.07 -10.74
N VAL A 232 -4.02 12.04 -11.22
CA VAL A 232 -3.50 10.89 -11.98
C VAL A 232 -3.38 9.62 -11.11
N VAL A 233 -2.98 9.77 -9.85
CA VAL A 233 -2.90 8.62 -8.92
C VAL A 233 -4.30 8.15 -8.55
N VAL A 234 -5.21 9.09 -8.24
CA VAL A 234 -6.61 8.79 -7.91
C VAL A 234 -7.32 8.13 -9.10
N ASP A 235 -7.16 8.64 -10.31
CA ASP A 235 -7.72 8.07 -11.53
C ASP A 235 -7.18 6.67 -11.77
N LYS A 236 -5.87 6.46 -11.59
CA LYS A 236 -5.28 5.13 -11.73
C LYS A 236 -5.83 4.15 -10.70
N LEU A 237 -5.92 4.56 -9.43
CA LEU A 237 -6.43 3.73 -8.35
C LEU A 237 -7.91 3.40 -8.55
N THR A 238 -8.75 4.40 -8.86
CA THR A 238 -10.17 4.17 -9.14
C THR A 238 -10.40 3.32 -10.39
N SER A 239 -9.56 3.47 -11.43
CA SER A 239 -9.60 2.63 -12.63
C SER A 239 -9.34 1.16 -12.31
N VAL A 240 -8.28 0.85 -11.56
CA VAL A 240 -8.00 -0.56 -11.20
C VAL A 240 -9.06 -1.12 -10.26
N LEU A 241 -9.57 -0.34 -9.31
CA LEU A 241 -10.67 -0.77 -8.45
C LEU A 241 -11.92 -1.09 -9.28
N SER A 242 -12.28 -0.25 -10.25
CA SER A 242 -13.38 -0.53 -11.17
C SER A 242 -13.16 -1.81 -11.99
N ALA A 243 -11.92 -2.08 -12.41
CA ALA A 243 -11.59 -3.32 -13.10
C ALA A 243 -11.78 -4.56 -12.20
N VAL A 244 -11.38 -4.47 -10.92
CA VAL A 244 -11.66 -5.53 -9.94
C VAL A 244 -13.16 -5.72 -9.77
N GLN A 245 -13.95 -4.66 -9.57
CA GLN A 245 -15.42 -4.75 -9.44
C GLN A 245 -16.04 -5.48 -10.62
N LYS A 246 -15.70 -5.05 -11.85
CA LYS A 246 -16.18 -5.68 -13.09
C LYS A 246 -15.82 -7.17 -13.15
N LYS A 247 -14.58 -7.52 -12.79
CA LYS A 247 -14.12 -8.90 -12.79
C LYS A 247 -14.91 -9.74 -11.78
N THR A 248 -15.04 -9.28 -10.54
CA THR A 248 -15.80 -9.98 -9.49
C THR A 248 -17.29 -10.10 -9.81
N ALA A 249 -17.91 -9.08 -10.42
CA ALA A 249 -19.32 -9.12 -10.83
C ALA A 249 -19.58 -10.06 -12.02
N SER A 250 -18.57 -10.31 -12.85
CA SER A 250 -18.67 -11.22 -14.01
C SER A 250 -18.55 -12.71 -13.65
N LEU A 251 -18.26 -13.04 -12.38
CA LEU A 251 -18.13 -14.43 -11.93
C LEU A 251 -19.51 -15.09 -11.89
N GLN A 252 -19.65 -16.24 -12.55
CA GLN A 252 -20.91 -16.99 -12.61
C GLN A 252 -21.33 -17.56 -11.23
N ALA A 253 -20.36 -17.89 -10.39
CA ALA A 253 -20.58 -18.43 -9.05
C ALA A 253 -19.54 -17.84 -8.07
N PRO A 254 -19.75 -16.61 -7.55
CA PRO A 254 -18.77 -15.94 -6.70
C PRO A 254 -18.69 -16.61 -5.31
N SER A 255 -17.46 -16.90 -4.89
CA SER A 255 -17.17 -17.39 -3.54
C SER A 255 -17.40 -16.31 -2.48
N ALA A 256 -17.34 -16.68 -1.19
CA ALA A 256 -17.40 -15.71 -0.10
C ALA A 256 -16.27 -14.67 -0.18
N THR A 257 -15.06 -15.11 -0.57
CA THR A 257 -13.89 -14.25 -0.74
C THR A 257 -14.08 -13.24 -1.88
N ASP A 258 -14.71 -13.66 -2.99
CA ASP A 258 -14.98 -12.77 -4.13
C ASP A 258 -15.98 -11.66 -3.75
N LYS A 259 -17.02 -12.01 -2.98
CA LYS A 259 -18.01 -11.05 -2.49
C LYS A 259 -17.37 -10.05 -1.51
N GLN A 260 -16.54 -10.54 -0.58
CA GLN A 260 -15.81 -9.67 0.34
C GLN A 260 -14.86 -8.73 -0.40
N LEU A 261 -14.18 -9.21 -1.44
CA LEU A 261 -13.35 -8.35 -2.28
C LEU A 261 -14.19 -7.29 -2.99
N TYR A 262 -15.33 -7.66 -3.58
CA TYR A 262 -16.23 -6.71 -4.24
C TYR A 262 -16.66 -5.60 -3.27
N GLU A 263 -17.14 -5.95 -2.08
CA GLU A 263 -17.59 -4.99 -1.06
C GLU A 263 -16.45 -4.06 -0.62
N LYS A 264 -15.24 -4.61 -0.39
CA LYS A 264 -14.06 -3.83 -0.02
C LYS A 264 -13.70 -2.81 -1.10
N VAL A 265 -13.65 -3.27 -2.35
CA VAL A 265 -13.30 -2.42 -3.50
C VAL A 265 -14.36 -1.34 -3.72
N ASP A 266 -15.64 -1.67 -3.57
CA ASP A 266 -16.75 -0.72 -3.70
C ASP A 266 -16.72 0.39 -2.64
N LEU A 267 -16.43 0.00 -1.40
CA LEU A 267 -16.24 0.96 -0.30
C LEU A 267 -15.07 1.91 -0.60
N LEU A 268 -13.90 1.37 -0.96
CA LEU A 268 -12.71 2.17 -1.24
C LEU A 268 -12.91 3.09 -2.46
N PHE A 269 -13.53 2.57 -3.52
CA PHE A 269 -13.85 3.33 -4.72
C PHE A 269 -14.78 4.52 -4.39
N THR A 270 -15.80 4.29 -3.58
CA THR A 270 -16.72 5.34 -3.11
C THR A 270 -16.01 6.37 -2.25
N GLN A 271 -15.15 5.94 -1.33
CA GLN A 271 -14.35 6.84 -0.50
C GLN A 271 -13.48 7.76 -1.35
N LEU A 272 -12.77 7.21 -2.33
CA LEU A 272 -11.86 7.99 -3.20
C LEU A 272 -12.61 8.99 -4.08
N LYS A 273 -13.80 8.66 -4.57
CA LYS A 273 -14.64 9.60 -5.35
C LYS A 273 -15.23 10.73 -4.52
N ASN A 274 -15.46 10.48 -3.23
CA ASN A 274 -16.04 11.47 -2.32
C ASN A 274 -14.99 12.39 -1.67
N ILE A 275 -13.70 12.23 -2.00
CA ILE A 275 -12.66 13.19 -1.60
C ILE A 275 -12.88 14.47 -2.41
N ASN A 276 -13.70 15.36 -1.86
CA ASN A 276 -14.00 16.67 -2.44
C ASN A 276 -12.84 17.63 -2.12
N PRO A 277 -12.17 18.26 -3.11
CA PRO A 277 -11.01 19.15 -2.87
C PRO A 277 -11.33 20.43 -2.06
N GLU A 278 -12.60 20.67 -1.74
CA GLU A 278 -13.08 21.92 -1.14
C GLU A 278 -13.16 21.88 0.41
N GLU A 279 -13.23 20.71 1.04
CA GLU A 279 -13.39 20.63 2.52
C GLU A 279 -12.09 20.87 3.31
N ASP A 280 -10.92 20.73 2.69
CA ASP A 280 -9.62 20.90 3.37
C ASP A 280 -9.15 22.37 3.44
N LYS A 281 -9.92 23.33 2.90
CA LYS A 281 -9.64 24.77 3.05
C LYS A 281 -9.99 25.31 4.44
N THR A 282 -10.68 24.53 5.28
CA THR A 282 -11.24 24.99 6.56
C THR A 282 -10.34 24.75 7.78
N THR A 283 -9.22 24.04 7.65
CA THR A 283 -8.35 23.64 8.79
C THR A 283 -7.01 24.36 8.87
N MET A 284 -6.62 25.18 7.87
CA MET A 284 -5.49 26.11 8.00
C MET A 284 -5.94 27.54 8.28
N GLY A 285 -6.71 27.70 9.36
CA GLY A 285 -6.89 28.99 10.00
C GLY A 285 -5.57 29.42 10.64
N TYR A 286 -4.80 30.22 9.91
CA TYR A 286 -3.75 31.04 10.49
C TYR A 286 -4.38 32.01 11.50
N LYS A 287 -4.00 31.86 12.78
CA LYS A 287 -3.89 32.97 13.73
C LYS A 287 -2.42 33.25 13.95
#